data_AF-T0QTQ7-F1
#
_entry.id   AF-T0QTQ7-F1
#
_cell.length_a   1.000
_cell.length_b   1.000
_cell.length_c   1.000
_cell.angle_alpha   90.00
_cell.angle_beta   90.00
_cell.angle_gamma   90.00
#
_symmetry.space_group_name_H-M   'P 1'
#
loop_
_entity.id
_entity.type
_entity.pdbx_description
1 polymer ?
#
loop_
_entity_poly.entity_id
_entity_poly.type
_entity_poly.pdbx_seq_one_letter_code
_entity_poly.pdbx_strand_id
1 'polypeptide(L)'
;MVESNVKATWASLQASLKAAIEAPANVDALHAIALEMEVLVRDFARKDAALQLQAARVQAKLDLLQELKTEILALQPVRVKDDKLVTLNVGGTLFTTVRETLLRIPGSYFDAMLSSDHWRPNDKGEYFLDLDPDLFPRVMKLLRTGALDQSGLSTRQLVELQEMIDYLQLDVLPEPSAPEVTPLAWDPVHCSESIELLAMQTKARQTKSGWGNVLATAPATTFSVHVHLGSRVEVGFLFLARDAFTPYPHATNSASRGWFFNCETRNVYSHLQRPTSAGVSPNVQGTVLLNVTWFPDEHSIGFAIHGSLLPTKLRGVPDGIALYPMARLSTHGAKVELVPVLEN
;
A
#
# COMPACT_ATOMS: atom_id res chain seq x y z
N MET A 1 -8.75 19.43 -47.93
CA MET A 1 -9.26 20.24 -49.07
C MET A 1 -9.63 21.67 -48.67
N VAL A 2 -10.32 21.92 -47.54
CA VAL A 2 -10.78 23.28 -47.17
C VAL A 2 -9.62 24.23 -46.82
N GLU A 3 -8.58 23.75 -46.11
CA GLU A 3 -7.43 24.58 -45.74
C GLU A 3 -6.54 24.98 -46.93
N SER A 4 -6.43 24.12 -47.95
CA SER A 4 -5.63 24.45 -49.15
C SER A 4 -6.30 25.54 -49.99
N ASN A 5 -7.63 25.57 -50.00
CA ASN A 5 -8.39 26.56 -50.77
C ASN A 5 -8.37 27.95 -50.13
N VAL A 6 -8.41 28.03 -48.79
CA VAL A 6 -8.30 29.31 -48.04
C VAL A 6 -6.89 29.90 -48.16
N LYS A 7 -5.85 29.06 -48.10
CA LYS A 7 -4.47 29.52 -48.29
C LYS A 7 -4.21 30.01 -49.72
N ALA A 8 -4.77 29.32 -50.72
CA ALA A 8 -4.63 29.72 -52.12
C ALA A 8 -5.36 31.04 -52.42
N THR A 9 -6.59 31.20 -51.92
CA THR A 9 -7.36 32.46 -52.05
C THR A 9 -6.71 33.61 -51.31
N TRP A 10 -6.17 33.38 -50.10
CA TRP A 10 -5.39 34.39 -49.37
C TRP A 10 -4.13 34.83 -50.12
N ALA A 11 -3.39 33.88 -50.71
CA ALA A 11 -2.20 34.19 -51.50
C ALA A 11 -2.54 34.98 -52.77
N SER A 12 -3.65 34.65 -53.45
CA SER A 12 -4.17 35.42 -54.60
C SER A 12 -4.50 36.86 -54.21
N LEU A 13 -5.21 37.03 -53.08
CA LEU A 13 -5.65 38.33 -52.58
C LEU A 13 -4.48 39.20 -52.14
N GLN A 14 -3.45 38.60 -51.54
CA GLN A 14 -2.18 39.29 -51.24
C GLN A 14 -1.44 39.75 -52.50
N ALA A 15 -1.40 38.92 -53.56
CA ALA A 15 -0.76 39.28 -54.82
C ALA A 15 -1.51 40.42 -55.54
N SER A 16 -2.84 40.35 -55.59
CA SER A 16 -3.69 41.40 -56.17
C SER A 16 -3.59 42.72 -55.39
N LEU A 17 -3.58 42.67 -54.06
CA LEU A 17 -3.38 43.86 -53.20
C LEU A 17 -2.02 44.51 -53.41
N LYS A 18 -0.96 43.70 -53.54
CA LYS A 18 0.38 44.20 -53.82
C LYS A 18 0.43 44.93 -55.18
N ALA A 19 -0.19 44.37 -56.21
CA ALA A 19 -0.26 44.98 -57.54
C ALA A 19 -1.04 46.31 -57.54
N ALA A 20 -2.11 46.42 -56.75
CA ALA A 20 -2.89 47.66 -56.63
C ALA A 20 -2.15 48.78 -55.90
N ILE A 21 -1.30 48.45 -54.91
CA ILE A 21 -0.47 49.42 -54.16
C ILE A 21 0.64 49.99 -55.06
N GLU A 22 1.23 49.17 -55.92
CA GLU A 22 2.34 49.57 -56.81
C GLU A 22 1.88 50.41 -58.01
N ALA A 23 0.60 50.35 -58.41
CA ALA A 23 0.03 51.11 -59.53
C ALA A 23 -1.42 51.59 -59.24
N PRO A 24 -1.60 52.72 -58.52
CA PRO A 24 -2.88 53.12 -57.92
C PRO A 24 -4.00 53.52 -58.90
N ALA A 25 -3.75 53.56 -60.21
CA ALA A 25 -4.75 53.85 -61.24
C ALA A 25 -5.40 52.59 -61.86
N ASN A 26 -5.00 51.38 -61.44
CA ASN A 26 -5.51 50.13 -62.02
C ASN A 26 -6.82 49.68 -61.35
N VAL A 27 -7.94 50.24 -61.84
CA VAL A 27 -9.31 49.96 -61.37
C VAL A 27 -9.65 48.47 -61.45
N ASP A 28 -9.14 47.75 -62.45
CA ASP A 28 -9.41 46.31 -62.63
C ASP A 28 -8.77 45.47 -61.51
N ALA A 29 -7.58 45.85 -61.03
CA ALA A 29 -6.93 45.20 -59.90
C ALA A 29 -7.69 45.42 -58.59
N LEU A 30 -8.23 46.63 -58.36
CA LEU A 30 -9.08 46.94 -57.21
C LEU A 30 -10.42 46.18 -57.28
N HIS A 31 -11.00 46.04 -58.47
CA HIS A 31 -12.23 45.28 -58.69
C HIS A 31 -12.03 43.78 -58.45
N ALA A 32 -10.88 43.23 -58.86
CA ALA A 32 -10.51 41.84 -58.59
C ALA A 32 -10.38 41.56 -57.07
N ILE A 33 -9.75 42.45 -56.31
CA ILE A 33 -9.65 42.33 -54.84
C ILE A 33 -11.05 42.36 -54.20
N ALA A 34 -11.93 43.27 -54.65
CA ALA A 34 -13.29 43.37 -54.14
C ALA A 34 -14.07 42.06 -54.38
N LEU A 35 -13.96 41.47 -55.57
CA LEU A 35 -14.60 40.19 -55.90
C LEU A 35 -14.07 39.02 -55.05
N GLU A 36 -12.75 38.92 -54.86
CA GLU A 36 -12.16 37.86 -54.04
C GLU A 36 -12.56 38.01 -52.55
N MET A 37 -12.61 39.24 -52.05
CA MET A 37 -13.06 39.53 -50.68
C MET A 37 -14.55 39.19 -50.50
N GLU A 38 -15.41 39.47 -51.48
CA GLU A 38 -16.81 39.06 -51.44
C GLU A 38 -16.99 37.53 -51.43
N VAL A 39 -16.11 36.78 -52.11
CA VAL A 39 -16.13 35.31 -52.08
C VAL A 39 -15.73 34.80 -50.69
N LEU A 40 -14.68 35.37 -50.09
CA LEU A 40 -14.25 35.01 -48.73
C LEU A 40 -15.31 35.33 -47.67
N VAL A 41 -15.96 36.49 -47.77
CA VAL A 41 -17.05 36.86 -46.86
C VAL A 41 -18.21 35.87 -46.98
N ARG A 42 -18.58 35.47 -48.21
CA ARG A 42 -19.61 34.44 -48.43
C ARG A 42 -19.22 33.09 -47.86
N ASP A 43 -17.97 32.66 -48.04
CA ASP A 43 -17.48 31.38 -47.52
C ASP A 43 -17.38 31.39 -45.99
N PHE A 44 -16.99 32.51 -45.38
CA PHE A 44 -17.00 32.68 -43.93
C PHE A 44 -18.44 32.63 -43.39
N ALA A 45 -19.38 33.35 -44.01
CA ALA A 45 -20.79 33.32 -43.62
C ALA A 45 -21.39 31.90 -43.72
N ARG A 46 -21.03 31.12 -44.75
CA ARG A 46 -21.45 29.71 -44.88
C ARG A 46 -20.87 28.84 -43.77
N LYS A 47 -19.60 29.02 -43.41
CA LYS A 47 -18.96 28.26 -42.34
C LYS A 47 -19.52 28.64 -40.97
N ASP A 48 -19.78 29.92 -40.74
CA ASP A 48 -20.41 30.39 -39.50
C ASP A 48 -21.82 29.81 -39.35
N ALA A 49 -22.64 29.85 -40.41
CA ALA A 49 -23.95 29.22 -40.41
C ALA A 49 -23.89 27.70 -40.16
N ALA A 50 -22.88 27.01 -40.72
CA ALA A 50 -22.67 25.58 -40.47
C ALA A 50 -22.25 25.31 -39.01
N LEU A 51 -21.41 26.18 -38.42
CA LEU A 51 -20.98 26.07 -37.03
C LEU A 51 -22.15 26.33 -36.06
N GLN A 52 -22.96 27.34 -36.33
CA GLN A 52 -24.19 27.63 -35.57
C GLN A 52 -25.16 26.45 -35.62
N LEU A 53 -25.33 25.81 -36.79
CA LEU A 53 -26.16 24.61 -36.90
C LEU A 53 -25.59 23.43 -36.09
N GLN A 54 -24.27 23.25 -36.07
CA GLN A 54 -23.65 22.22 -35.23
C GLN A 54 -23.81 22.51 -33.74
N ALA A 55 -23.63 23.76 -33.32
CA ALA A 55 -23.84 24.18 -31.94
C ALA A 55 -25.28 23.92 -31.49
N ALA A 56 -26.27 24.27 -32.32
CA ALA A 56 -27.68 23.99 -32.05
C ALA A 56 -27.97 22.49 -31.92
N ARG A 57 -27.35 21.64 -32.76
CA ARG A 57 -27.48 20.18 -32.65
C ARG A 57 -26.86 19.62 -31.37
N VAL A 58 -25.72 20.15 -30.94
CA VAL A 58 -25.09 19.75 -29.67
C VAL A 58 -25.96 20.16 -28.49
N GLN A 59 -26.49 21.39 -28.51
CA GLN A 59 -27.40 21.87 -27.47
C GLN A 59 -28.64 20.98 -27.36
N ALA A 60 -29.30 20.68 -28.49
CA ALA A 60 -30.46 19.78 -28.50
C ALA A 60 -30.14 18.38 -27.95
N LYS A 61 -28.92 17.86 -28.20
CA LYS A 61 -28.49 16.58 -27.60
C LYS A 61 -28.26 16.69 -26.10
N LEU A 62 -27.72 17.81 -25.61
CA LEU A 62 -27.54 18.05 -24.18
C LEU A 62 -28.88 18.16 -23.45
N ASP A 63 -29.84 18.88 -24.05
CA ASP A 63 -31.19 19.02 -23.50
C ASP A 63 -31.88 17.64 -23.43
N LEU A 64 -31.79 16.84 -24.50
CA LEU A 64 -32.31 15.47 -24.51
C LEU A 64 -31.63 14.57 -23.46
N LEU A 65 -30.31 14.69 -23.27
CA LEU A 65 -29.59 13.94 -22.23
C LEU A 65 -30.00 14.36 -20.83
N GLN A 66 -30.28 15.65 -20.61
CA GLN A 66 -30.82 16.14 -19.34
C GLN A 66 -32.22 15.59 -19.10
N GLU A 67 -33.08 15.58 -20.11
CA GLU A 67 -34.44 15.03 -20.02
C GLU A 67 -34.41 13.52 -19.73
N LEU A 68 -33.62 12.75 -20.48
CA LEU A 68 -33.37 11.33 -20.22
C LEU A 68 -32.80 11.11 -18.81
N LYS A 69 -31.89 11.97 -18.35
CA LYS A 69 -31.34 11.89 -16.98
C LYS A 69 -32.43 12.13 -15.94
N THR A 70 -33.31 13.11 -16.15
CA THR A 70 -34.44 13.36 -15.26
C THR A 70 -35.46 12.22 -15.28
N GLU A 71 -35.69 11.60 -16.44
CA GLU A 71 -36.59 10.47 -16.58
C GLU A 71 -36.00 9.20 -15.94
N ILE A 72 -34.69 8.94 -16.11
CA ILE A 72 -33.98 7.88 -15.39
C ILE A 72 -34.06 8.12 -13.87
N LEU A 73 -33.88 9.35 -13.40
CA LEU A 73 -34.02 9.69 -11.98
C LEU A 73 -35.47 9.51 -11.47
N ALA A 74 -36.48 9.74 -12.31
CA ALA A 74 -37.89 9.57 -11.97
C ALA A 74 -38.38 8.11 -12.07
N LEU A 75 -37.78 7.32 -12.95
CA LEU A 75 -38.06 5.89 -13.16
C LEU A 75 -37.19 4.97 -12.31
N GLN A 76 -36.10 5.48 -11.72
CA GLN A 76 -35.51 4.83 -10.56
C GLN A 76 -36.64 4.73 -9.53
N PRO A 77 -37.04 3.52 -9.09
CA PRO A 77 -37.96 3.43 -7.99
C PRO A 77 -37.34 4.25 -6.86
N VAL A 78 -38.11 5.15 -6.25
CA VAL A 78 -37.76 5.78 -4.98
C VAL A 78 -37.59 4.65 -3.96
N ARG A 79 -36.40 4.07 -3.98
CA ARG A 79 -35.79 3.30 -2.91
C ARG A 79 -34.62 4.13 -2.42
N VAL A 80 -34.90 5.39 -2.09
CA VAL A 80 -34.43 5.88 -0.79
C VAL A 80 -35.25 5.14 0.26
N LYS A 81 -35.02 3.82 0.34
CA LYS A 81 -35.11 3.19 1.63
C LYS A 81 -33.91 3.76 2.35
N ASP A 82 -34.19 4.76 3.18
CA ASP A 82 -33.50 4.92 4.45
C ASP A 82 -33.69 3.62 5.25
N ASP A 83 -33.21 2.49 4.71
CA ASP A 83 -32.98 1.28 5.45
C ASP A 83 -31.70 1.60 6.21
N LYS A 84 -31.86 2.44 7.24
CA LYS A 84 -30.88 2.65 8.29
C LYS A 84 -30.38 1.31 8.78
N LEU A 85 -31.21 0.26 8.70
CA LEU A 85 -30.92 -1.12 9.06
C LEU A 85 -30.82 -2.02 7.81
N VAL A 86 -29.74 -2.80 7.76
CA VAL A 86 -29.49 -3.86 6.79
C VAL A 86 -29.54 -5.20 7.52
N THR A 87 -30.21 -6.18 6.92
CA THR A 87 -30.24 -7.57 7.44
C THR A 87 -29.37 -8.47 6.57
N LEU A 88 -28.43 -9.13 7.22
CA LEU A 88 -27.54 -10.15 6.65
C LEU A 88 -28.02 -11.52 7.08
N ASN A 89 -28.08 -12.47 6.16
CA ASN A 89 -28.34 -13.87 6.42
C ASN A 89 -27.03 -14.65 6.24
N VAL A 90 -26.36 -14.95 7.36
CA VAL A 90 -25.04 -15.59 7.40
C VAL A 90 -25.21 -17.07 7.71
N GLY A 91 -24.96 -17.94 6.74
CA GLY A 91 -25.08 -19.39 6.92
C GLY A 91 -26.48 -19.84 7.42
N GLY A 92 -27.53 -19.04 7.18
CA GLY A 92 -28.88 -19.28 7.69
C GLY A 92 -29.28 -18.47 8.93
N THR A 93 -28.35 -17.76 9.57
CA THR A 93 -28.59 -16.94 10.76
C THR A 93 -28.73 -15.47 10.41
N LEU A 94 -29.75 -14.80 10.96
CA LEU A 94 -30.03 -13.40 10.65
C LEU A 94 -29.29 -12.44 11.59
N PHE A 95 -28.59 -11.48 11.00
CA PHE A 95 -27.89 -10.39 11.67
C PHE A 95 -28.38 -9.06 11.12
N THR A 96 -29.02 -8.24 11.96
CA THR A 96 -29.45 -6.89 11.59
C THR A 96 -28.53 -5.84 12.21
N THR A 97 -28.12 -4.86 11.42
CA THR A 97 -27.24 -3.77 11.85
C THR A 97 -27.52 -2.50 11.07
N VAL A 98 -26.98 -1.36 11.52
CA VAL A 98 -27.10 -0.13 10.72
C VAL A 98 -26.19 -0.15 9.49
N ARG A 99 -26.68 0.43 8.38
CA ARG A 99 -25.95 0.52 7.11
C ARG A 99 -24.57 1.14 7.28
N GLU A 100 -24.48 2.20 8.07
CA GLU A 100 -23.25 2.92 8.41
C GLU A 100 -22.20 2.02 9.07
N THR A 101 -22.61 1.01 9.85
CA THR A 101 -21.67 0.04 10.46
C THR A 101 -21.03 -0.84 9.40
N LEU A 102 -21.78 -1.25 8.37
CA LEU A 102 -21.28 -2.06 7.27
C LEU A 102 -20.39 -1.25 6.31
N LEU A 103 -20.69 0.04 6.14
CA LEU A 103 -19.91 0.97 5.31
C LEU A 103 -18.70 1.59 6.03
N ARG A 104 -18.39 1.13 7.25
CA ARG A 104 -17.31 1.73 8.06
C ARG A 104 -15.92 1.55 7.46
N ILE A 105 -15.71 0.48 6.71
CA ILE A 105 -14.44 0.17 6.05
C ILE A 105 -14.64 0.38 4.54
N PRO A 106 -14.17 1.50 3.96
CA PRO A 106 -14.25 1.75 2.53
C PRO A 106 -13.50 0.67 1.74
N GLY A 107 -14.05 0.27 0.60
CA GLY A 107 -13.46 -0.77 -0.25
C GLY A 107 -13.62 -2.21 0.27
N SER A 108 -14.27 -2.41 1.41
CA SER A 108 -14.59 -3.75 1.92
C SER A 108 -15.70 -4.42 1.10
N TYR A 109 -15.89 -5.72 1.30
CA TYR A 109 -16.97 -6.49 0.67
C TYR A 109 -18.34 -5.84 0.93
N PHE A 110 -18.58 -5.37 2.14
CA PHE A 110 -19.85 -4.74 2.50
C PHE A 110 -20.05 -3.38 1.81
N ASP A 111 -18.97 -2.62 1.62
CA ASP A 111 -19.01 -1.38 0.85
C ASP A 111 -19.38 -1.67 -0.61
N ALA A 112 -18.68 -2.63 -1.25
CA ALA A 112 -19.01 -3.04 -2.62
C ALA A 112 -20.44 -3.62 -2.75
N MET A 113 -20.88 -4.40 -1.77
CA MET A 113 -22.22 -5.01 -1.73
C MET A 113 -23.32 -3.95 -1.61
N LEU A 114 -23.11 -2.90 -0.82
CA LEU A 114 -24.14 -1.88 -0.57
C LEU A 114 -24.04 -0.68 -1.52
N SER A 115 -22.91 -0.50 -2.20
CA SER A 115 -22.68 0.58 -3.15
C SER A 115 -22.93 0.16 -4.61
N SER A 116 -23.14 -1.13 -4.89
CA SER A 116 -23.43 -1.64 -6.24
C SER A 116 -24.88 -2.11 -6.42
N ASP A 117 -25.44 -1.89 -7.62
CA ASP A 117 -26.80 -2.36 -7.98
C ASP A 117 -26.86 -3.86 -8.32
N HIS A 118 -25.71 -4.53 -8.32
CA HIS A 118 -25.57 -5.95 -8.66
C HIS A 118 -25.98 -6.87 -7.53
N TRP A 119 -25.74 -6.47 -6.28
CA TRP A 119 -26.10 -7.26 -5.11
C TRP A 119 -27.49 -6.86 -4.65
N ARG A 120 -28.45 -7.79 -4.79
CA ARG A 120 -29.84 -7.56 -4.41
C ARG A 120 -30.22 -8.47 -3.24
N PRO A 121 -30.90 -7.94 -2.23
CA PRO A 121 -31.43 -8.78 -1.17
C PRO A 121 -32.51 -9.70 -1.74
N ASN A 122 -32.79 -10.78 -1.00
CA ASN A 122 -33.89 -11.69 -1.32
C ASN A 122 -35.27 -11.00 -1.15
N ASP A 123 -36.36 -11.74 -1.41
CA ASP A 123 -37.74 -11.23 -1.28
C ASP A 123 -38.10 -10.71 0.12
N LYS A 124 -37.34 -11.11 1.15
CA LYS A 124 -37.48 -10.67 2.55
C LYS A 124 -36.61 -9.45 2.90
N GLY A 125 -35.77 -8.97 1.97
CA GLY A 125 -34.85 -7.87 2.21
C GLY A 125 -33.53 -8.29 2.89
N GLU A 126 -33.16 -9.56 2.84
CA GLU A 126 -31.95 -10.11 3.48
C GLU A 126 -30.83 -10.33 2.43
N TYR A 127 -29.60 -9.98 2.78
CA TYR A 127 -28.41 -10.29 1.98
C TYR A 127 -27.78 -11.60 2.47
N PHE A 128 -27.68 -12.60 1.60
CA PHE A 128 -27.14 -13.91 1.98
C PHE A 128 -25.61 -13.93 1.89
N LEU A 129 -24.98 -14.49 2.93
CA LEU A 129 -23.54 -14.68 3.07
C LEU A 129 -23.28 -16.14 3.44
N ASP A 130 -22.49 -16.83 2.63
CA ASP A 130 -22.10 -18.22 2.88
C ASP A 130 -20.89 -18.27 3.82
N LEU A 131 -21.11 -17.86 5.07
CA LEU A 131 -20.08 -17.75 6.12
C LEU A 131 -20.58 -18.42 7.41
N ASP A 132 -19.64 -18.77 8.29
CA ASP A 132 -19.94 -19.38 9.58
C ASP A 132 -20.66 -18.39 10.53
N PRO A 133 -21.91 -18.64 10.94
CA PRO A 133 -22.65 -17.77 11.85
C PRO A 133 -22.07 -17.71 13.27
N ASP A 134 -21.30 -18.70 13.72
CA ASP A 134 -20.77 -18.75 15.09
C ASP A 134 -19.61 -17.76 15.31
N LEU A 135 -18.83 -17.49 14.25
CA LEU A 135 -17.71 -16.54 14.27
C LEU A 135 -18.12 -15.13 13.85
N PHE A 136 -19.19 -14.99 13.07
CA PHE A 136 -19.67 -13.70 12.55
C PHE A 136 -19.94 -12.59 13.60
N PRO A 137 -20.38 -12.88 14.85
CA PRO A 137 -20.49 -11.87 15.89
C PRO A 137 -19.19 -11.09 16.14
N ARG A 138 -18.02 -11.69 15.91
CA ARG A 138 -16.71 -11.03 16.06
C ARG A 138 -16.43 -10.04 14.94
N VAL A 139 -16.84 -10.36 13.71
CA VAL A 139 -16.84 -9.42 12.58
C VAL A 139 -17.76 -8.23 12.86
N MET A 140 -18.96 -8.49 13.37
CA MET A 140 -19.89 -7.43 13.76
C MET A 140 -19.33 -6.53 14.87
N LYS A 141 -18.59 -7.10 15.83
CA LYS A 141 -17.87 -6.33 16.85
C LYS A 141 -16.76 -5.48 16.23
N LEU A 142 -15.94 -6.05 15.34
CA LEU A 142 -14.91 -5.33 14.59
C LEU A 142 -15.48 -4.12 13.86
N LEU A 143 -16.58 -4.27 13.12
CA LEU A 143 -17.24 -3.16 12.41
C LEU A 143 -17.80 -2.09 13.36
N ARG A 144 -18.22 -2.46 14.58
CA ARG A 144 -18.78 -1.51 15.56
C ARG A 144 -17.71 -0.79 16.39
N THR A 145 -16.62 -1.45 16.73
CA THR A 145 -15.61 -0.90 17.65
C THR A 145 -14.28 -0.58 16.98
N GLY A 146 -14.01 -1.13 15.80
CA GLY A 146 -12.70 -1.12 15.15
C GLY A 146 -11.70 -2.11 15.77
N ALA A 147 -12.12 -2.94 16.73
CA ALA A 147 -11.24 -3.88 17.43
C ALA A 147 -11.72 -5.32 17.28
N LEU A 148 -10.81 -6.20 16.81
CA LEU A 148 -11.08 -7.63 16.72
C LEU A 148 -10.89 -8.29 18.08
N ASP A 149 -11.95 -8.93 18.57
CA ASP A 149 -11.86 -9.75 19.78
C ASP A 149 -11.49 -11.19 19.39
N GLN A 150 -10.37 -11.67 19.91
CA GLN A 150 -9.86 -13.03 19.69
C GLN A 150 -9.90 -13.88 20.97
N SER A 151 -10.42 -13.32 22.08
CA SER A 151 -10.42 -14.00 23.38
C SER A 151 -11.28 -15.28 23.35
N GLY A 152 -10.78 -16.34 23.98
CA GLY A 152 -11.49 -17.61 24.13
C GLY A 152 -11.64 -18.45 22.85
N LEU A 153 -11.01 -18.08 21.74
CA LEU A 153 -11.01 -18.87 20.51
C LEU A 153 -9.93 -19.96 20.54
N SER A 154 -10.27 -21.13 20.00
CA SER A 154 -9.27 -22.14 19.65
C SER A 154 -8.42 -21.71 18.45
N THR A 155 -7.25 -22.32 18.28
CA THR A 155 -6.36 -22.04 17.13
C THR A 155 -7.08 -22.22 15.78
N ARG A 156 -7.95 -23.22 15.67
CA ARG A 156 -8.74 -23.47 14.46
C ARG A 156 -9.72 -22.32 14.18
N GLN A 157 -10.44 -21.87 15.20
CA GLN A 157 -11.39 -20.76 15.07
C GLN A 157 -10.70 -19.43 14.74
N LEU A 158 -9.44 -19.25 15.15
CA LEU A 158 -8.65 -18.08 14.77
C LEU A 158 -8.32 -18.08 13.27
N VAL A 159 -7.97 -19.25 12.71
CA VAL A 159 -7.74 -19.40 11.27
C VAL A 159 -9.03 -19.16 10.50
N GLU A 160 -10.13 -19.81 10.90
CA GLU A 160 -11.46 -19.64 10.26
C GLU A 160 -11.95 -18.18 10.35
N LEU A 161 -11.69 -17.48 11.46
CA LEU A 161 -12.00 -16.06 11.60
C LEU A 161 -11.14 -15.18 10.70
N GLN A 162 -9.85 -15.50 10.53
CA GLN A 162 -8.98 -14.76 9.62
C GLN A 162 -9.42 -14.95 8.17
N GLU A 163 -9.71 -16.18 7.74
CA GLU A 163 -10.24 -16.47 6.40
C GLU A 163 -11.56 -15.72 6.14
N MET A 164 -12.43 -15.59 7.15
CA MET A 164 -13.65 -14.79 7.06
C MET A 164 -13.37 -13.29 6.89
N ILE A 165 -12.39 -12.75 7.63
CA ILE A 165 -11.98 -11.34 7.52
C ILE A 165 -11.41 -11.06 6.13
N ASP A 166 -10.58 -11.96 5.63
CA ASP A 166 -9.97 -11.87 4.29
C ASP A 166 -11.05 -11.93 3.20
N TYR A 167 -12.01 -12.87 3.31
CA TYR A 167 -13.15 -12.96 2.40
C TYR A 167 -13.98 -11.66 2.36
N LEU A 168 -14.26 -11.09 3.54
CA LEU A 168 -15.03 -9.87 3.68
C LEU A 168 -14.21 -8.60 3.35
N GLN A 169 -12.93 -8.75 3.01
CA GLN A 169 -12.02 -7.64 2.72
C GLN A 169 -12.08 -6.57 3.84
N LEU A 170 -12.12 -7.03 5.08
CA LEU A 170 -12.14 -6.16 6.26
C LEU A 170 -10.73 -5.76 6.71
N ASP A 171 -9.75 -5.96 5.83
CA ASP A 171 -8.46 -5.32 5.95
C ASP A 171 -8.71 -3.83 6.13
N VAL A 172 -8.31 -3.33 7.30
CA VAL A 172 -8.15 -1.91 7.53
C VAL A 172 -7.04 -1.49 6.58
N LEU A 173 -7.38 -1.18 5.34
CA LEU A 173 -6.53 -0.36 4.49
C LEU A 173 -6.53 1.01 5.17
N PRO A 174 -5.41 1.47 5.76
CA PRO A 174 -5.27 2.90 5.94
C PRO A 174 -5.45 3.51 4.55
N GLU A 175 -6.29 4.54 4.44
CA GLU A 175 -6.32 5.35 3.23
C GLU A 175 -4.88 5.72 2.83
N PRO A 176 -4.57 5.84 1.53
CA PRO A 176 -3.24 6.21 1.04
C PRO A 176 -2.96 7.69 1.30
N SER A 177 -3.03 8.15 2.56
CA SER A 177 -2.04 9.11 3.05
C SER A 177 -0.73 8.33 3.11
N ALA A 178 0.26 8.76 2.32
CA ALA A 178 1.60 8.18 2.22
C ALA A 178 2.02 7.48 3.52
N PRO A 179 2.60 6.26 3.47
CA PRO A 179 3.02 5.57 4.68
C PRO A 179 3.84 6.55 5.50
N GLU A 180 3.32 6.97 6.65
CA GLU A 180 4.19 7.40 7.73
C GLU A 180 4.97 6.14 8.05
N VAL A 181 6.10 5.97 7.36
CA VAL A 181 7.10 4.94 7.64
C VAL A 181 7.56 5.27 9.04
N THR A 182 6.87 4.76 10.06
CA THR A 182 7.40 4.75 11.41
C THR A 182 8.69 3.94 11.29
N PRO A 183 9.86 4.57 11.40
CA PRO A 183 11.11 3.86 11.17
C PRO A 183 11.17 2.71 12.17
N LEU A 184 11.59 1.54 11.69
CA LEU A 184 11.74 0.36 12.52
C LEU A 184 12.58 0.72 13.77
N ALA A 185 12.02 0.48 14.95
CA ALA A 185 12.62 0.81 16.23
C ALA A 185 12.68 -0.42 17.15
N TRP A 186 13.53 -0.37 18.16
CA TRP A 186 13.56 -1.35 19.23
C TRP A 186 12.37 -1.15 20.17
N ASP A 187 11.70 -2.23 20.55
CA ASP A 187 10.51 -2.20 21.39
C ASP A 187 10.89 -2.12 22.88
N PRO A 188 10.52 -1.04 23.60
CA PRO A 188 10.76 -0.92 25.04
C PRO A 188 10.09 -2.02 25.86
N VAL A 189 8.96 -2.57 25.39
CA VAL A 189 8.21 -3.63 26.09
C VAL A 189 8.95 -4.96 26.00
N HIS A 190 9.60 -5.23 24.86
CA HIS A 190 10.36 -6.45 24.59
C HIS A 190 11.87 -6.19 24.64
N CYS A 191 12.31 -5.51 25.70
CA CYS A 191 13.70 -5.14 25.95
C CYS A 191 14.13 -5.55 27.37
N SER A 192 15.31 -6.15 27.51
CA SER A 192 15.89 -6.45 28.83
C SER A 192 16.20 -5.17 29.61
N GLU A 193 16.03 -5.19 30.94
CA GLU A 193 16.42 -4.08 31.83
C GLU A 193 17.92 -3.72 31.79
N SER A 194 18.75 -4.62 31.27
CA SER A 194 20.19 -4.41 31.08
C SER A 194 20.52 -3.67 29.78
N ILE A 195 19.52 -3.42 28.92
CA ILE A 195 19.66 -2.66 27.68
C ILE A 195 18.98 -1.30 27.84
N GLU A 196 19.73 -0.26 27.50
CA GLU A 196 19.25 1.11 27.41
C GLU A 196 18.94 1.45 25.95
N LEU A 197 17.74 1.97 25.70
CA LEU A 197 17.31 2.43 24.38
C LEU A 197 17.58 3.93 24.24
N LEU A 198 18.22 4.32 23.13
CA LEU A 198 18.67 5.67 22.81
C LEU A 198 18.20 6.06 21.40
N ALA A 199 18.36 7.34 21.05
CA ALA A 199 18.12 7.87 19.71
C ALA A 199 16.72 7.51 19.16
N MET A 200 15.67 7.85 19.91
CA MET A 200 14.28 7.49 19.58
C MET A 200 14.10 5.98 19.38
N GLN A 201 14.71 5.17 20.26
CA GLN A 201 14.64 3.71 20.26
C GLN A 201 15.27 3.02 19.05
N THR A 202 16.03 3.71 18.21
CA THR A 202 16.79 3.07 17.12
C THR A 202 18.08 2.43 17.61
N LYS A 203 18.58 2.82 18.78
CA LYS A 203 19.85 2.35 19.32
C LYS A 203 19.69 1.63 20.65
N ALA A 204 20.20 0.42 20.72
CA ALA A 204 20.26 -0.38 21.93
C ALA A 204 21.70 -0.44 22.45
N ARG A 205 21.90 -0.14 23.74
CA ARG A 205 23.21 -0.19 24.41
C ARG A 205 23.16 -1.06 25.66
N GLN A 206 24.10 -1.97 25.80
CA GLN A 206 24.23 -2.81 26.98
C GLN A 206 24.86 -2.03 28.14
N THR A 207 24.18 -1.96 29.29
CA THR A 207 24.62 -1.21 30.47
C THR A 207 25.20 -2.08 31.59
N LYS A 208 24.98 -3.40 31.54
CA LYS A 208 25.46 -4.36 32.55
C LYS A 208 26.26 -5.48 31.90
N SER A 209 27.16 -6.12 32.63
CA SER A 209 27.80 -7.36 32.19
C SER A 209 26.79 -8.50 32.18
N GLY A 210 26.74 -9.28 31.10
CA GLY A 210 25.77 -10.36 30.91
C GLY A 210 24.90 -10.11 29.70
N TRP A 211 24.23 -11.15 29.21
CA TRP A 211 23.41 -11.06 28.01
C TRP A 211 22.12 -10.27 28.27
N GLY A 212 21.81 -9.32 27.39
CA GLY A 212 20.53 -8.66 27.24
C GLY A 212 19.97 -8.90 25.84
N ASN A 213 18.65 -8.86 25.71
CA ASN A 213 17.89 -9.10 24.49
C ASN A 213 16.99 -7.89 24.19
N VAL A 214 16.85 -7.57 22.90
CA VAL A 214 15.91 -6.56 22.45
C VAL A 214 15.28 -6.97 21.12
N LEU A 215 13.96 -6.80 21.00
CA LEU A 215 13.17 -7.09 19.81
C LEU A 215 12.73 -5.78 19.14
N ALA A 216 12.54 -5.78 17.82
CA ALA A 216 11.95 -4.63 17.14
C ALA A 216 10.42 -4.55 17.31
N THR A 217 9.87 -3.35 17.12
CA THR A 217 8.44 -3.04 17.30
C THR A 217 7.53 -3.72 16.28
N ALA A 218 8.04 -4.00 15.09
CA ALA A 218 7.30 -4.58 13.96
C ALA A 218 8.10 -5.72 13.29
N PRO A 219 7.41 -6.68 12.64
CA PRO A 219 8.09 -7.67 11.82
C PRO A 219 8.70 -7.03 10.58
N ALA A 220 9.76 -7.63 10.05
CA ALA A 220 10.42 -7.14 8.85
C ALA A 220 10.96 -8.30 8.01
N THR A 221 10.96 -8.15 6.68
CA THR A 221 11.62 -9.07 5.76
C THR A 221 13.10 -8.72 5.60
N THR A 222 13.46 -7.45 5.77
CA THR A 222 14.84 -6.98 5.75
C THR A 222 15.03 -5.87 6.76
N PHE A 223 16.20 -5.83 7.38
CA PHE A 223 16.60 -4.72 8.25
C PHE A 223 18.11 -4.56 8.24
N SER A 224 18.55 -3.36 8.57
CA SER A 224 19.97 -3.00 8.60
C SER A 224 20.34 -2.47 9.98
N VAL A 225 21.52 -2.85 10.46
CA VAL A 225 22.06 -2.36 11.73
C VAL A 225 23.53 -1.97 11.62
N HIS A 226 23.94 -0.95 12.37
CA HIS A 226 25.33 -0.73 12.69
C HIS A 226 25.73 -1.58 13.89
N VAL A 227 26.73 -2.44 13.68
CA VAL A 227 27.29 -3.34 14.70
C VAL A 227 28.81 -3.27 14.71
N HIS A 228 29.41 -3.48 15.87
CA HIS A 228 30.86 -3.54 15.99
C HIS A 228 31.37 -4.97 15.87
N LEU A 229 32.09 -5.24 14.78
CA LEU A 229 32.76 -6.50 14.52
C LEU A 229 33.89 -6.70 15.55
N GLY A 230 33.79 -7.79 16.33
CA GLY A 230 34.68 -8.15 17.43
C GLY A 230 34.00 -8.06 18.81
N SER A 231 32.81 -7.45 18.88
CA SER A 231 32.02 -7.38 20.11
C SER A 231 31.10 -8.59 20.29
N ARG A 232 30.76 -8.92 21.55
CA ARG A 232 29.77 -9.97 21.88
C ARG A 232 28.36 -9.49 21.64
N VAL A 233 28.04 -9.37 20.36
CA VAL A 233 26.75 -8.95 19.84
C VAL A 233 26.26 -9.98 18.84
N GLU A 234 24.99 -10.32 18.91
CA GLU A 234 24.32 -11.19 17.95
C GLU A 234 23.14 -10.46 17.36
N VAL A 235 22.98 -10.52 16.04
CA VAL A 235 21.86 -9.87 15.34
C VAL A 235 21.22 -10.86 14.39
N GLY A 236 19.90 -10.85 14.35
CA GLY A 236 19.18 -11.84 13.58
C GLY A 236 17.68 -11.65 13.59
N PHE A 237 17.00 -12.70 13.14
CA PHE A 237 15.55 -12.83 13.25
C PHE A 237 15.18 -13.81 14.34
N LEU A 238 14.09 -13.50 15.04
CA LEU A 238 13.41 -14.40 15.93
C LEU A 238 12.03 -14.73 15.37
N PHE A 239 11.66 -16.01 15.44
CA PHE A 239 10.28 -16.44 15.23
C PHE A 239 9.58 -16.45 16.59
N LEU A 240 8.53 -15.65 16.75
CA LEU A 240 7.74 -15.60 17.98
C LEU A 240 6.25 -15.74 17.65
N ALA A 241 5.57 -16.62 18.37
CA ALA A 241 4.31 -16.21 18.99
C ALA A 241 4.70 -15.21 20.08
N ARG A 242 4.18 -13.97 20.05
CA ARG A 242 4.59 -12.85 20.93
C ARG A 242 4.73 -13.23 22.41
N ASP A 243 3.97 -14.22 22.88
CA ASP A 243 3.93 -14.69 24.27
C ASP A 243 5.15 -15.49 24.75
N ALA A 244 6.10 -15.84 23.85
CA ALA A 244 7.27 -16.64 24.19
C ALA A 244 8.58 -15.84 24.36
N PHE A 245 8.55 -14.50 24.30
CA PHE A 245 9.73 -13.67 24.52
C PHE A 245 10.15 -13.67 25.99
N THR A 246 11.37 -14.13 26.29
CA THR A 246 11.97 -13.98 27.61
C THR A 246 13.04 -12.88 27.59
N PRO A 247 12.90 -11.81 28.40
CA PRO A 247 13.93 -10.77 28.52
C PRO A 247 15.19 -11.28 29.24
N TYR A 248 15.19 -12.53 29.72
CA TYR A 248 16.32 -13.16 30.37
C TYR A 248 16.89 -14.30 29.49
N PRO A 249 18.21 -14.31 29.24
CA PRO A 249 18.89 -15.43 28.59
C PRO A 249 19.08 -16.56 29.60
N HIS A 250 18.54 -17.75 29.33
CA HIS A 250 18.83 -18.91 30.15
C HIS A 250 20.32 -19.28 30.04
N ALA A 251 20.98 -19.35 31.21
CA ALA A 251 22.42 -19.56 31.36
C ALA A 251 22.94 -20.90 30.81
N THR A 252 22.06 -21.83 30.45
CA THR A 252 22.41 -23.16 29.96
C THR A 252 21.53 -23.56 28.79
N ASN A 253 21.98 -23.25 27.57
CA ASN A 253 21.66 -24.00 26.36
C ASN A 253 20.16 -24.27 26.08
N SER A 254 19.38 -23.22 25.82
CA SER A 254 18.10 -23.37 25.11
C SER A 254 17.99 -22.24 24.08
N ALA A 255 18.22 -22.64 22.84
CA ALA A 255 18.15 -21.81 21.66
C ALA A 255 16.86 -20.96 21.66
N SER A 256 16.97 -19.63 21.71
CA SER A 256 15.86 -18.86 21.14
C SER A 256 15.80 -19.27 19.67
N ARG A 257 14.63 -19.76 19.25
CA ARG A 257 14.37 -20.27 17.91
C ARG A 257 14.47 -19.14 16.89
N GLY A 258 15.69 -18.88 16.44
CA GLY A 258 16.00 -17.79 15.53
C GLY A 258 17.24 -18.09 14.70
N TRP A 259 17.66 -17.06 13.95
CA TRP A 259 18.74 -17.09 12.98
C TRP A 259 19.62 -15.88 13.18
N PHE A 260 20.87 -16.09 13.58
CA PHE A 260 21.73 -15.05 14.10
C PHE A 260 23.09 -15.02 13.40
N PHE A 261 23.62 -13.81 13.25
CA PHE A 261 25.01 -13.53 12.97
C PHE A 261 25.70 -13.12 14.27
N ASN A 262 26.78 -13.80 14.63
CA ASN A 262 27.57 -13.51 15.82
C ASN A 262 28.76 -12.62 15.47
N CYS A 263 28.76 -11.40 16.01
CA CYS A 263 29.76 -10.37 15.74
C CYS A 263 31.11 -10.63 16.44
N GLU A 264 31.23 -11.57 17.37
CA GLU A 264 32.52 -11.94 17.97
C GLU A 264 33.22 -12.98 17.09
N THR A 265 32.48 -14.02 16.71
CA THR A 265 33.04 -15.22 16.05
C THR A 265 32.96 -15.18 14.52
N ARG A 266 32.21 -14.25 13.92
CA ARG A 266 31.90 -14.20 12.47
C ARG A 266 31.11 -15.41 11.98
N ASN A 267 30.47 -16.14 12.87
CA ASN A 267 29.65 -17.28 12.52
C ASN A 267 28.20 -16.87 12.38
N VAL A 268 27.51 -17.53 11.45
CA VAL A 268 26.06 -17.57 11.39
C VAL A 268 25.58 -18.88 11.99
N TYR A 269 24.46 -18.85 12.69
CA TYR A 269 23.88 -20.04 13.31
C TYR A 269 22.37 -19.90 13.47
N SER A 270 21.69 -21.03 13.62
CA SER A 270 20.28 -21.06 14.00
C SER A 270 20.03 -22.16 15.03
N HIS A 271 18.80 -22.22 15.54
CA HIS A 271 18.37 -23.35 16.37
C HIS A 271 18.36 -24.70 15.62
N LEU A 272 18.44 -24.69 14.28
CA LEU A 272 18.48 -25.87 13.42
C LEU A 272 19.89 -26.16 12.88
N GLN A 273 20.78 -25.16 12.87
CA GLN A 273 22.09 -25.24 12.23
C GLN A 273 23.19 -24.81 13.19
N ARG A 274 24.23 -25.65 13.30
CA ARG A 274 25.42 -25.34 14.10
C ARG A 274 26.13 -24.08 13.56
N PRO A 275 26.85 -23.35 14.43
CA PRO A 275 27.63 -22.21 14.00
C PRO A 275 28.59 -22.55 12.86
N THR A 276 28.46 -21.80 11.78
CA THR A 276 29.25 -21.96 10.55
C THR A 276 29.81 -20.60 10.15
N SER A 277 31.03 -20.58 9.61
CA SER A 277 31.66 -19.33 9.16
C SER A 277 30.77 -18.61 8.15
N ALA A 278 30.58 -17.31 8.35
CA ALA A 278 29.88 -16.44 7.42
C ALA A 278 30.76 -16.01 6.23
N GLY A 279 32.00 -16.50 6.13
CA GLY A 279 32.96 -16.10 5.09
C GLY A 279 33.64 -14.75 5.35
N VAL A 280 33.53 -14.21 6.57
CA VAL A 280 34.18 -12.95 6.97
C VAL A 280 35.44 -13.26 7.76
N SER A 281 36.56 -12.64 7.38
CA SER A 281 37.83 -12.82 8.09
C SER A 281 37.74 -12.34 9.55
N PRO A 282 38.24 -13.11 10.53
CA PRO A 282 38.28 -12.70 11.94
C PRO A 282 39.08 -11.41 12.18
N ASN A 283 40.03 -11.10 11.30
CA ASN A 283 40.89 -9.93 11.41
C ASN A 283 40.19 -8.60 11.08
N VAL A 284 39.02 -8.67 10.42
CA VAL A 284 38.21 -7.46 10.16
C VAL A 284 37.59 -7.03 11.48
N GLN A 285 37.93 -5.82 11.92
CA GLN A 285 37.39 -5.17 13.12
C GLN A 285 36.82 -3.80 12.75
N GLY A 286 35.88 -3.31 13.54
CA GLY A 286 35.28 -2.00 13.34
C GLY A 286 33.76 -2.03 13.24
N THR A 287 33.17 -0.85 13.13
CA THR A 287 31.72 -0.72 12.94
C THR A 287 31.37 -0.98 11.49
N VAL A 288 30.45 -1.91 11.25
CA VAL A 288 29.96 -2.23 9.90
C VAL A 288 28.45 -2.08 9.83
N LEU A 289 27.96 -1.88 8.60
CA LEU A 289 26.54 -1.98 8.29
C LEU A 289 26.24 -3.44 7.95
N LEU A 290 25.50 -4.11 8.82
CA LEU A 290 25.03 -5.47 8.63
C LEU A 290 23.56 -5.44 8.19
N ASN A 291 23.28 -5.96 7.01
CA ASN A 291 21.94 -6.18 6.50
C ASN A 291 21.56 -7.64 6.74
N VAL A 292 20.36 -7.88 7.23
CA VAL A 292 19.80 -9.22 7.43
C VAL A 292 18.53 -9.31 6.59
N THR A 293 18.44 -10.31 5.73
CA THR A 293 17.34 -10.45 4.77
C THR A 293 16.75 -11.85 4.81
N TRP A 294 15.44 -11.90 4.95
CA TRP A 294 14.63 -13.10 4.79
C TRP A 294 14.29 -13.29 3.31
N PHE A 295 14.59 -14.46 2.76
CA PHE A 295 14.28 -14.86 1.39
C PHE A 295 13.18 -15.93 1.41
N PRO A 296 11.89 -15.54 1.27
CA PRO A 296 10.76 -16.48 1.32
C PRO A 296 10.90 -17.64 0.34
N ASP A 297 11.22 -17.34 -0.92
CA ASP A 297 11.33 -18.34 -2.00
C ASP A 297 12.43 -19.38 -1.77
N GLU A 298 13.46 -19.05 -1.00
CA GLU A 298 14.58 -19.94 -0.70
C GLU A 298 14.45 -20.62 0.68
N HIS A 299 13.42 -20.27 1.44
CA HIS A 299 13.27 -20.57 2.86
C HIS A 299 14.57 -20.36 3.66
N SER A 300 15.27 -19.26 3.39
CA SER A 300 16.56 -18.94 4.01
C SER A 300 16.74 -17.48 4.43
N ILE A 301 17.58 -17.26 5.44
CA ILE A 301 18.05 -15.94 5.87
C ILE A 301 19.48 -15.73 5.41
N GLY A 302 19.72 -14.63 4.70
CA GLY A 302 21.04 -14.17 4.31
C GLY A 302 21.47 -12.95 5.10
N PHE A 303 22.79 -12.74 5.11
CA PHE A 303 23.44 -11.62 5.77
C PHE A 303 24.32 -10.92 4.74
N ALA A 304 24.37 -9.60 4.76
CA ALA A 304 25.26 -8.82 3.92
C ALA A 304 26.00 -7.78 4.75
N ILE A 305 27.28 -7.54 4.46
CA ILE A 305 28.08 -6.50 5.11
C ILE A 305 28.39 -5.42 4.08
N HIS A 306 28.05 -4.17 4.38
CA HIS A 306 28.17 -3.03 3.45
C HIS A 306 27.55 -3.32 2.06
N GLY A 307 26.38 -3.98 2.05
CA GLY A 307 25.68 -4.39 0.83
C GLY A 307 26.24 -5.63 0.12
N SER A 308 27.38 -6.18 0.55
CA SER A 308 27.95 -7.40 -0.02
C SER A 308 27.39 -8.65 0.67
N LEU A 309 26.62 -9.47 -0.04
CA LEU A 309 26.01 -10.69 0.48
C LEU A 309 27.08 -11.71 0.89
N LEU A 310 26.94 -12.25 2.09
CA LEU A 310 27.79 -13.29 2.63
C LEU A 310 27.43 -14.66 2.01
N PRO A 311 28.42 -15.54 1.80
CA PRO A 311 28.22 -16.83 1.13
C PRO A 311 27.31 -17.81 1.87
N THR A 312 27.23 -17.68 3.20
CA THR A 312 26.50 -18.63 4.05
C THR A 312 25.11 -18.08 4.38
N LYS A 313 24.06 -18.77 3.90
CA LYS A 313 22.66 -18.53 4.29
C LYS A 313 22.21 -19.57 5.31
N LEU A 314 21.31 -19.18 6.21
CA LEU A 314 20.71 -20.10 7.17
C LEU A 314 19.33 -20.54 6.69
N ARG A 315 19.15 -21.85 6.50
CA ARG A 315 17.88 -22.45 6.03
C ARG A 315 16.87 -22.75 7.15
N GLY A 316 15.70 -23.25 6.75
CA GLY A 316 14.72 -23.89 7.65
C GLY A 316 13.79 -22.90 8.33
N VAL A 317 13.52 -21.78 7.67
CA VAL A 317 12.55 -20.78 8.12
C VAL A 317 11.16 -21.19 7.58
N PRO A 318 10.15 -21.34 8.45
CA PRO A 318 8.78 -21.67 8.04
C PRO A 318 8.14 -20.61 7.13
N ASP A 319 7.09 -21.02 6.40
CA ASP A 319 6.25 -20.10 5.63
C ASP A 319 5.13 -19.51 6.46
N GLY A 320 4.62 -18.34 6.05
CA GLY A 320 3.47 -17.69 6.68
C GLY A 320 3.73 -17.15 8.08
N ILE A 321 5.00 -17.06 8.50
CA ILE A 321 5.38 -16.55 9.83
C ILE A 321 5.94 -15.13 9.76
N ALA A 322 5.55 -14.30 10.73
CA ALA A 322 6.15 -13.00 10.94
C ALA A 322 7.51 -13.13 11.65
N LEU A 323 8.56 -12.62 11.03
CA LEU A 323 9.91 -12.58 11.61
C LEU A 323 10.18 -11.20 12.20
N TYR A 324 10.67 -11.19 13.44
CA TYR A 324 11.00 -9.96 14.15
C TYR A 324 12.51 -9.79 14.23
N PRO A 325 13.04 -8.62 13.81
CA PRO A 325 14.42 -8.25 14.05
C PRO A 325 14.76 -8.29 15.54
N MET A 326 15.91 -8.86 15.87
CA MET A 326 16.36 -9.04 17.24
C MET A 326 17.86 -8.79 17.36
N ALA A 327 18.28 -8.19 18.47
CA ALA A 327 19.67 -8.11 18.88
C ALA A 327 19.89 -8.67 20.28
N ARG A 328 21.06 -9.28 20.49
CA ARG A 328 21.55 -9.70 21.80
C ARG A 328 22.92 -9.08 22.07
N LEU A 329 23.11 -8.54 23.26
CA LEU A 329 24.33 -7.83 23.63
C LEU A 329 24.84 -8.35 24.98
N SER A 330 26.12 -8.67 25.08
CA SER A 330 26.72 -9.22 26.32
C SER A 330 27.77 -8.30 26.97
N THR A 331 28.53 -7.59 26.15
CA THR A 331 29.64 -6.75 26.61
C THR A 331 29.12 -5.39 27.07
N HIS A 332 29.55 -4.93 28.25
CA HIS A 332 29.25 -3.59 28.74
C HIS A 332 29.68 -2.52 27.71
N GLY A 333 28.75 -1.65 27.32
CA GLY A 333 28.97 -0.61 26.32
C GLY A 333 28.83 -1.07 24.86
N ALA A 334 28.57 -2.36 24.61
CA ALA A 334 28.21 -2.83 23.26
C ALA A 334 26.92 -2.14 22.80
N LYS A 335 26.85 -1.86 21.51
CA LYS A 335 25.73 -1.13 20.91
C LYS A 335 25.32 -1.73 19.56
N VAL A 336 24.03 -1.67 19.29
CA VAL A 336 23.43 -1.99 18.00
C VAL A 336 22.48 -0.85 17.64
N GLU A 337 22.56 -0.35 16.41
CA GLU A 337 21.77 0.78 15.95
C GLU A 337 21.06 0.43 14.65
N LEU A 338 19.73 0.43 14.67
CA LEU A 338 18.88 0.22 13.49
C LEU A 338 19.08 1.39 12.53
N VAL A 339 19.22 1.07 11.26
CA VAL A 339 19.31 2.04 10.18
C VAL A 339 17.97 2.07 9.46
N PRO A 340 17.30 3.23 9.38
CA PRO A 340 16.08 3.37 8.59
C PRO A 340 16.37 2.92 7.15
N VAL A 341 15.54 2.03 6.62
CA VAL A 341 15.59 1.69 5.20
C VAL A 341 15.10 2.92 4.44
N LEU A 342 16.02 3.72 3.92
CA LEU A 342 15.71 4.71 2.91
C LEU A 342 15.45 3.92 1.63
N GLU A 343 14.18 3.58 1.36
CA GLU A 343 13.81 3.12 0.03
C GLU A 343 14.05 4.28 -0.95
N ASN A 344 14.85 3.99 -1.97
CA ASN A 344 15.30 4.92 -2.99
C ASN A 344 14.43 4.76 -4.23
#